data_AF-A0A4D7CRI0-F1
#
_entry.id   AF-A0A4D7CRI0-F1
#
_cell.length_a   1.000
_cell.length_b   1.000
_cell.length_c   1.000
_cell.angle_alpha   90.00
_cell.angle_beta   90.00
_cell.angle_gamma   90.00
#
_symmetry.space_group_name_H-M   'P 1'
#
loop_
_entity.id
_entity.type
_entity.pdbx_description
1 polymer ?
#
loop_
_entity_poly.entity_id
_entity_poly.type
_entity_poly.pdbx_seq_one_letter_code
_entity_poly.pdbx_strand_id
1 'polypeptide(L)'
;MEKQTMKHQVKYLTKIISSSSQRFLASFLDDSLITKKEQEKIKSQLIRAASLKATTVLQVSDTITEPVETLYGKVKYHPSNETTVILKDEKTKTLKMLPIHTIRKVSFIEPYHSKIS
;
A
#
# COMPACT_ATOMS: atom_id res chain seq x y z
N MET A 1 -56.82 21.65 -14.43
CA MET A 1 -55.38 21.96 -14.54
C MET A 1 -54.65 21.33 -13.34
N GLU A 2 -54.26 20.06 -13.41
CA GLU A 2 -53.67 19.34 -12.24
C GLU A 2 -52.61 18.30 -12.64
N LYS A 3 -51.67 18.64 -13.54
CA LYS A 3 -50.57 17.72 -13.92
C LYS A 3 -49.17 18.31 -13.84
N GLN A 4 -49.00 19.53 -13.32
CA GLN A 4 -47.70 20.23 -13.34
C GLN A 4 -46.92 20.21 -12.02
N THR A 5 -47.54 19.84 -10.89
CA THR A 5 -46.92 19.96 -9.55
C THR A 5 -46.04 18.78 -9.13
N MET A 6 -46.30 17.55 -9.60
CA MET A 6 -45.49 16.37 -9.21
C MET A 6 -44.09 16.31 -9.83
N LYS A 7 -43.87 16.88 -11.03
CA LYS A 7 -42.56 16.82 -11.72
C LYS A 7 -41.47 17.66 -11.07
N HIS A 8 -41.83 18.68 -10.28
CA HIS A 8 -40.87 19.58 -9.64
C HIS A 8 -40.30 18.99 -8.34
N GLN A 9 -41.07 18.17 -7.61
CA GLN A 9 -40.63 17.59 -6.33
C GLN A 9 -39.64 16.44 -6.51
N VAL A 10 -39.80 15.61 -7.56
CA VAL A 10 -38.86 14.51 -7.86
C VAL A 10 -37.47 15.04 -8.21
N LYS A 11 -37.39 16.14 -8.99
CA LYS A 11 -36.11 16.77 -9.38
C LYS A 11 -35.35 17.34 -8.17
N TYR A 12 -36.06 17.81 -7.15
CA TYR A 12 -35.44 18.34 -5.94
C TYR A 12 -34.86 17.21 -5.06
N LEU A 13 -35.56 16.07 -4.97
CA LEU A 13 -35.08 14.88 -4.26
C LEU A 13 -33.81 14.29 -4.92
N THR A 14 -33.75 14.19 -6.25
CA THR A 14 -32.54 13.70 -6.95
C THR A 14 -31.34 14.64 -6.76
N LYS A 15 -31.57 15.96 -6.66
CA LYS A 15 -30.51 16.96 -6.46
C LYS A 15 -29.96 16.96 -5.03
N ILE A 16 -30.80 16.63 -4.05
CA ILE A 16 -30.42 16.56 -2.62
C ILE A 16 -29.69 15.23 -2.29
N ILE A 17 -30.07 14.12 -2.91
CA ILE A 17 -29.37 12.82 -2.74
C ILE A 17 -28.00 12.83 -3.46
N SER A 18 -27.85 13.69 -4.47
CA SER A 18 -26.63 13.76 -5.28
C SER A 18 -25.43 14.34 -4.52
N SER A 19 -25.58 15.29 -3.60
CA SER A 19 -24.43 16.02 -3.04
C SER A 19 -23.79 15.35 -1.82
N SER A 20 -24.57 14.67 -0.99
CA SER A 20 -24.07 13.91 0.18
C SER A 20 -23.51 12.56 -0.23
N SER A 21 -24.18 11.82 -1.12
CA SER A 21 -23.68 10.53 -1.62
C SER A 21 -22.44 10.69 -2.51
N GLN A 22 -22.31 11.76 -3.30
CA GLN A 22 -21.08 12.02 -4.05
C GLN A 22 -19.89 12.30 -3.15
N ARG A 23 -20.06 13.02 -2.04
CA ARG A 23 -18.96 13.28 -1.08
C ARG A 23 -18.53 12.01 -0.35
N PHE A 24 -19.49 11.16 0.01
CA PHE A 24 -19.20 9.86 0.61
C PHE A 24 -18.45 8.94 -0.37
N LEU A 25 -18.89 8.85 -1.63
CA LEU A 25 -18.18 8.06 -2.65
C LEU A 25 -16.81 8.65 -3.01
N ALA A 26 -16.67 9.97 -3.03
CA ALA A 26 -15.38 10.63 -3.26
C ALA A 26 -14.36 10.28 -2.16
N SER A 27 -14.77 10.23 -0.89
CA SER A 27 -13.86 9.83 0.20
C SER A 27 -13.38 8.38 0.08
N PHE A 28 -14.21 7.43 -0.39
CA PHE A 28 -13.75 6.06 -0.63
C PHE A 28 -12.80 5.95 -1.83
N LEU A 29 -13.03 6.75 -2.88
CA LEU A 29 -12.13 6.79 -4.03
C LEU A 29 -10.77 7.36 -3.65
N ASP A 30 -10.74 8.42 -2.85
CA ASP A 30 -9.50 9.01 -2.35
C ASP A 30 -8.70 8.02 -1.48
N ASP A 31 -9.35 7.28 -0.58
CA ASP A 31 -8.71 6.24 0.23
C ASP A 31 -8.09 5.13 -0.63
N SER A 32 -8.77 4.72 -1.70
CA SER A 32 -8.25 3.70 -2.62
C SER A 32 -6.98 4.15 -3.37
N LEU A 33 -6.89 5.45 -3.68
CA LEU A 33 -5.73 6.03 -4.37
C LEU A 33 -4.54 6.18 -3.42
N ILE A 34 -4.79 6.56 -2.16
CA ILE A 34 -3.75 6.64 -1.12
C ILE A 34 -3.12 5.25 -0.93
N THR A 35 -3.95 4.21 -0.81
CA THR A 35 -3.50 2.83 -0.64
C THR A 35 -2.59 2.36 -1.79
N LYS A 36 -2.94 2.68 -3.05
CA LYS A 36 -2.10 2.35 -4.21
C LYS A 36 -0.75 3.05 -4.19
N LYS A 37 -0.73 4.35 -3.86
CA LYS A 37 0.54 5.12 -3.77
C LYS A 37 1.46 4.57 -2.70
N GLU A 38 0.92 4.14 -1.56
CA GLU A 38 1.69 3.51 -0.50
C GLU A 38 2.27 2.17 -0.93
N GLN A 39 1.49 1.34 -1.62
CA GLN A 39 1.99 0.07 -2.16
C GLN A 39 3.11 0.27 -3.19
N GLU A 40 2.97 1.22 -4.11
CA GLU A 40 4.01 1.57 -5.08
C GLU A 40 5.28 2.09 -4.40
N LYS A 41 5.14 2.86 -3.32
CA LYS A 41 6.26 3.32 -2.50
C LYS A 41 6.99 2.14 -1.84
N ILE A 42 6.24 1.21 -1.25
CA ILE A 42 6.81 -0.01 -0.65
C ILE A 42 7.54 -0.83 -1.71
N LYS A 43 6.91 -1.07 -2.87
CA LYS A 43 7.53 -1.78 -4.00
C LYS A 43 8.85 -1.13 -4.41
N SER A 44 8.86 0.19 -4.58
CA SER A 44 10.07 0.96 -4.94
C SER A 44 11.18 0.83 -3.89
N GLN A 45 10.82 0.87 -2.59
CA GLN A 45 11.78 0.69 -1.50
C GLN A 45 12.36 -0.74 -1.48
N LEU A 46 11.54 -1.76 -1.72
CA LEU A 46 11.99 -3.16 -1.78
C LEU A 46 12.94 -3.38 -2.96
N ILE A 47 12.61 -2.85 -4.14
CA ILE A 47 13.48 -2.92 -5.33
C ILE A 47 14.82 -2.25 -5.04
N ARG A 48 14.82 -1.04 -4.46
CA ARG A 48 16.05 -0.33 -4.09
C ARG A 48 16.88 -1.12 -3.07
N ALA A 49 16.26 -1.62 -2.01
CA ALA A 49 16.93 -2.41 -1.00
C ALA A 49 17.54 -3.70 -1.57
N ALA A 50 16.82 -4.39 -2.46
CA ALA A 50 17.30 -5.59 -3.15
C ALA A 50 18.48 -5.28 -4.07
N SER A 51 18.41 -4.20 -4.85
CA SER A 51 19.48 -3.74 -5.74
C SER A 51 20.76 -3.41 -4.96
N LEU A 52 20.62 -2.76 -3.80
CA LEU A 52 21.73 -2.39 -2.93
C LEU A 52 22.25 -3.56 -2.08
N LYS A 53 21.59 -4.73 -2.12
CA LYS A 53 21.84 -5.86 -1.20
C LYS A 53 21.85 -5.40 0.27
N ALA A 54 21.04 -4.39 0.59
CA ALA A 54 21.01 -3.72 1.87
C ALA A 54 20.37 -4.60 2.96
N THR A 55 20.82 -4.44 4.20
CA THR A 55 20.12 -4.99 5.35
C THR A 55 18.81 -4.22 5.52
N THR A 56 17.71 -4.96 5.46
CA THR A 56 16.35 -4.43 5.39
C THR A 56 15.56 -4.92 6.60
N VAL A 57 14.76 -4.02 7.18
CA VAL A 57 13.79 -4.29 8.23
C VAL A 57 12.40 -4.13 7.62
N LEU A 58 11.59 -5.19 7.73
CA LEU A 58 10.21 -5.24 7.26
C LEU A 58 9.28 -5.32 8.46
N GLN A 59 8.29 -4.44 8.47
CA GLN A 59 7.15 -4.55 9.38
C GLN A 59 6.00 -5.19 8.60
N VAL A 60 5.55 -6.35 9.05
CA VAL A 60 4.58 -7.20 8.35
C VAL A 60 3.37 -7.42 9.26
N SER A 61 2.17 -7.35 8.69
CA SER A 61 0.93 -7.75 9.36
C SER A 61 -0.07 -8.19 8.30
N ASP A 62 -0.70 -9.34 8.51
CA ASP A 62 -1.64 -9.91 7.53
C ASP A 62 -2.97 -9.13 7.50
N THR A 63 -3.33 -8.49 8.62
CA THR A 63 -4.53 -7.62 8.72
C THR A 63 -4.19 -6.27 9.33
N ILE A 64 -5.16 -5.35 9.43
CA ILE A 64 -4.96 -4.04 10.10
C ILE A 64 -4.97 -4.23 11.63
N THR A 65 -5.64 -5.29 12.10
CA THR A 65 -5.90 -5.56 13.52
C THR A 65 -4.88 -6.48 14.16
N GLU A 66 -4.06 -7.17 13.36
CA GLU A 66 -3.08 -8.12 13.87
C GLU A 66 -1.78 -7.47 14.33
N PRO A 67 -1.11 -8.10 15.33
CA PRO A 67 0.21 -7.66 15.79
C PRO A 67 1.19 -7.56 14.63
N VAL A 68 1.96 -6.46 14.60
CA VAL A 68 2.98 -6.25 13.58
C VAL A 68 4.20 -7.09 13.90
N GLU A 69 4.54 -8.05 13.03
CA GLU A 69 5.80 -8.79 13.07
C GLU A 69 6.92 -7.91 12.48
N THR A 70 8.06 -7.83 13.17
CA THR A 70 9.25 -7.17 12.64
C THR A 70 10.28 -8.20 12.23
N LEU A 71 10.58 -8.23 10.93
CA LEU A 71 11.55 -9.11 10.32
C LEU A 71 12.76 -8.31 9.85
N TYR A 72 13.95 -8.90 9.91
CA TYR A 72 15.15 -8.24 9.40
C TYR A 72 16.04 -9.20 8.62
N GLY A 73 16.61 -8.70 7.53
CA GLY A 73 17.53 -9.46 6.71
C GLY A 73 17.68 -8.91 5.30
N LYS A 74 18.09 -9.77 4.36
CA LYS A 74 18.33 -9.37 2.97
C LYS A 74 17.11 -9.69 2.12
N VAL A 75 16.58 -8.69 1.45
CA VAL A 75 15.46 -8.86 0.52
C VAL A 75 15.94 -9.20 -0.88
N LYS A 76 15.19 -10.06 -1.56
CA LYS A 76 15.29 -10.34 -2.98
C LYS A 76 13.93 -10.04 -3.61
N TYR A 77 13.97 -9.23 -4.66
CA TYR A 77 12.81 -8.90 -5.47
C TYR A 77 13.00 -9.54 -6.85
N HIS A 78 11.98 -10.20 -7.37
CA HIS A 78 12.04 -10.81 -8.70
C HIS A 78 11.06 -10.11 -9.66
N PRO A 79 11.51 -9.58 -10.81
CA PRO A 79 10.66 -8.82 -11.74
C PRO A 79 9.44 -9.61 -12.25
N SER A 80 9.55 -10.93 -12.37
CA SER A 80 8.42 -11.77 -12.81
C SER A 80 7.36 -12.03 -11.74
N ASN A 81 7.63 -11.72 -10.47
CA ASN A 81 6.65 -11.84 -9.40
C ASN A 81 6.61 -10.54 -8.59
N GLU A 82 5.86 -9.57 -9.12
CA GLU A 82 5.76 -8.26 -8.52
C GLU A 82 4.94 -8.20 -7.23
N THR A 83 4.28 -9.30 -6.86
CA THR A 83 3.34 -9.37 -5.73
C THR A 83 4.00 -9.86 -4.45
N THR A 84 5.22 -10.38 -4.53
CA THR A 84 5.92 -10.99 -3.40
C THR A 84 7.37 -10.52 -3.31
N VAL A 85 7.92 -10.56 -2.11
CA VAL A 85 9.34 -10.38 -1.84
C VAL A 85 9.86 -11.58 -1.05
N ILE A 86 11.09 -11.98 -1.31
CA ILE A 86 11.74 -13.03 -0.55
C ILE A 86 12.68 -12.37 0.45
N LEU A 87 12.46 -12.61 1.73
CA LEU A 87 13.37 -12.19 2.80
C LEU A 87 14.24 -13.38 3.21
N LYS A 88 15.56 -13.22 3.16
CA LYS A 88 16.48 -14.09 3.89
C LYS A 88 16.67 -13.54 5.29
N ASP A 89 16.02 -14.17 6.25
CA ASP A 89 16.07 -13.79 7.66
C ASP A 89 17.50 -13.93 8.20
N GLU A 90 18.02 -12.89 8.83
CA GLU A 90 19.39 -12.92 9.35
C GLU A 90 19.54 -13.73 10.65
N LYS A 91 18.46 -13.86 11.44
CA LYS A 91 18.43 -14.59 12.71
C LYS A 91 18.33 -16.09 12.48
N THR A 92 17.36 -16.52 11.69
CA THR A 92 17.07 -17.95 11.47
C THR A 92 17.77 -18.52 10.24
N LYS A 93 18.32 -17.66 9.38
CA LYS A 93 18.86 -18.02 8.05
C LYS A 93 17.84 -18.68 7.13
N THR A 94 16.54 -18.62 7.46
CA THR A 94 15.47 -19.16 6.63
C THR A 94 15.06 -18.15 5.56
N LEU A 95 14.48 -18.67 4.48
CA LEU A 95 13.85 -17.85 3.46
C LEU A 95 12.36 -17.76 3.77
N LYS A 96 11.84 -16.54 3.86
CA LYS A 96 10.41 -16.24 3.97
C LYS A 96 9.95 -15.57 2.68
N MET A 97 8.86 -16.06 2.10
CA MET A 97 8.20 -15.38 0.98
C MET A 97 7.04 -14.57 1.56
N LEU A 98 7.07 -13.26 1.34
CA LEU A 98 6.13 -12.30 1.92
C LEU A 98 5.35 -11.61 0.81
N PRO A 99 4.02 -11.62 0.84
CA PRO A 99 3.23 -10.79 -0.05
C PRO A 99 3.48 -9.31 0.23
N ILE A 100 3.61 -8.48 -0.81
CA ILE A 100 3.92 -7.05 -0.61
C ILE A 100 2.78 -6.33 0.11
N HIS A 101 1.54 -6.77 -0.08
CA HIS A 101 0.37 -6.16 0.56
C HIS A 101 0.33 -6.34 2.09
N THR A 102 1.05 -7.32 2.65
CA THR A 102 1.14 -7.51 4.11
C THR A 102 2.26 -6.67 4.73
N ILE A 103 3.14 -6.08 3.90
CA ILE A 103 4.22 -5.21 4.35
C ILE A 103 3.64 -3.83 4.62
N ARG A 104 3.80 -3.34 5.86
CA ARG A 104 3.36 -2.01 6.30
C ARG A 104 4.46 -0.97 6.15
N LYS A 105 5.71 -1.38 6.35
CA LYS A 105 6.86 -0.47 6.31
C LYS A 105 8.12 -1.21 5.90
N VAL A 106 8.95 -0.51 5.11
CA VAL A 106 10.28 -0.94 4.72
C VAL A 106 11.29 0.11 5.20
N SER A 107 12.30 -0.35 5.92
CA SER A 107 13.47 0.44 6.28
C SER A 107 14.71 -0.34 5.85
N PHE A 108 15.74 0.32 5.33
CA PHE A 108 16.99 -0.36 4.99
C PHE A 108 18.17 0.54 5.28
N ILE A 109 19.29 -0.08 5.63
CA ILE A 109 20.57 0.61 5.86
C ILE A 109 21.28 0.65 4.51
N GLU A 110 21.42 1.84 3.95
CA GLU A 110 22.21 2.01 2.73
C GLU A 110 23.67 1.67 3.03
N PRO A 111 24.29 0.75 2.27
CA PRO A 111 25.71 0.51 2.41
C PRO A 111 26.42 1.82 2.09
N TYR A 112 27.26 2.27 3.02
CA TYR A 112 28.05 3.49 2.87
C TYR A 112 28.96 3.29 1.65
N HIS A 113 28.55 3.81 0.48
CA HIS A 113 29.48 3.99 -0.62
C HIS A 113 30.41 5.10 -0.17
N SER A 114 31.58 4.71 0.33
CA SER A 114 32.72 5.59 0.46
C SER A 114 32.93 6.26 -0.90
N LYS A 115 32.48 7.51 -1.01
CA LYS A 115 32.95 8.43 -2.05
C LYS A 115 34.42 8.73 -1.74
N ILE A 116 35.29 7.77 -2.02
CA ILE A 116 36.71 8.03 -2.19
C ILE A 116 36.87 8.21 -3.70
N SER A 117 36.71 9.45 -4.13
CA SER A 117 37.29 9.98 -5.36
C SER A 117 38.30 11.04 -4.96
#